data_AF-A0A966MAQ0-F1
#
_entry.id   AF-A0A966MAQ0-F1
#
_cell.length_a   1.000
_cell.length_b   1.000
_cell.length_c   1.000
_cell.angle_alpha   90.00
_cell.angle_beta   90.00
_cell.angle_gamma   90.00
#
_symmetry.space_group_name_H-M   'P 1'
#
loop_
_entity.id
_entity.type
_entity.pdbx_description
1 polymer ?
#
loop_
_entity_poly.entity_id
_entity_poly.type
_entity_poly.pdbx_seq_one_letter_code
_entity_poly.pdbx_strand_id
1 'polypeptide(L)'
;TKSAEQLVVDVRTSIYLLEAAWAAATETTWLGHGIKSHSDGSRVALHELVLMRWCETEVHHADLDLGFTWRDWNPLFVRYDLDRRLMAWRARKPMGLTVLPDAITQLEPNLRLAWFYGRHTVDGVPAPDPY
;
A
#
# COMPACT_ATOMS: atom_id res chain seq x y z
N THR A 1 5.77 -16.59 -22.29
CA THR A 1 4.85 -15.49 -21.91
C THR A 1 3.46 -16.07 -21.72
N LYS A 2 2.72 -15.63 -20.70
CA LYS A 2 1.34 -16.09 -20.44
C LYS A 2 0.34 -15.26 -21.26
N SER A 3 -0.79 -15.85 -21.64
CA SER A 3 -1.90 -15.12 -22.28
C SER A 3 -2.65 -14.24 -21.27
N ALA A 4 -3.47 -13.31 -21.76
CA ALA A 4 -4.33 -12.50 -20.90
C ALA A 4 -5.31 -13.36 -20.10
N GLU A 5 -5.92 -14.39 -20.71
CA GLU A 5 -6.82 -15.30 -19.96
C GLU A 5 -6.06 -16.06 -18.87
N GLN A 6 -4.83 -16.49 -19.15
CA GLN A 6 -4.00 -17.18 -18.17
C GLN A 6 -3.65 -16.27 -16.99
N LEU A 7 -3.31 -15.00 -17.23
CA LEU A 7 -3.04 -14.03 -16.17
C LEU A 7 -4.28 -13.80 -15.28
N VAL A 8 -5.46 -13.68 -15.87
CA VAL A 8 -6.72 -13.53 -15.12
C VAL A 8 -7.00 -14.77 -14.27
N VAL A 9 -6.80 -15.97 -14.82
CA VAL A 9 -6.96 -17.24 -14.07
C VAL A 9 -5.97 -17.30 -12.92
N ASP A 10 -4.71 -16.94 -13.14
CA ASP A 10 -3.67 -16.95 -12.10
C ASP A 10 -4.00 -15.98 -10.96
N VAL A 11 -4.44 -14.75 -11.28
CA VAL A 11 -4.83 -13.75 -10.29
C VAL A 11 -6.03 -14.22 -9.47
N ARG A 12 -7.05 -14.80 -10.10
CA ARG A 12 -8.20 -15.37 -9.37
C ARG A 12 -7.78 -16.52 -8.47
N THR A 13 -6.95 -17.41 -8.98
CA THR A 13 -6.46 -18.57 -8.24
C THR A 13 -5.65 -18.14 -7.02
N SER A 14 -4.74 -17.17 -7.17
CA SER A 14 -3.92 -16.69 -6.06
C SER A 14 -4.75 -15.97 -4.99
N ILE A 15 -5.79 -15.23 -5.39
CA ILE A 15 -6.76 -14.63 -4.45
C ILE A 15 -7.43 -15.72 -3.62
N TYR A 16 -8.01 -16.74 -4.26
CA TYR A 16 -8.72 -17.80 -3.54
C TYR A 16 -7.81 -18.59 -2.61
N LEU A 17 -6.57 -18.88 -3.02
CA LEU A 17 -5.60 -19.56 -2.17
C LEU A 17 -5.22 -18.72 -0.94
N LEU A 18 -5.04 -17.41 -1.12
CA LEU A 18 -4.74 -16.50 -0.02
C LEU A 18 -5.91 -16.41 0.97
N GLU A 19 -7.12 -16.20 0.47
CA GLU A 19 -8.33 -16.10 1.30
C GLU A 19 -8.62 -17.41 2.03
N ALA A 20 -8.44 -18.55 1.36
CA ALA A 20 -8.55 -19.86 2.01
C ALA A 20 -7.50 -20.06 3.12
N ALA A 21 -6.26 -19.60 2.90
CA ALA A 21 -5.21 -19.66 3.92
C ALA A 21 -5.55 -18.79 5.13
N TRP A 22 -6.12 -17.60 4.93
CA TRP A 22 -6.60 -16.75 6.03
C TRP A 22 -7.80 -17.34 6.74
N ALA A 23 -8.76 -17.92 6.02
CA ALA A 23 -9.93 -18.56 6.62
C ALA A 23 -9.54 -19.78 7.49
N ALA A 24 -8.48 -20.49 7.11
CA ALA A 24 -7.95 -21.63 7.87
C ALA A 24 -6.95 -21.24 8.97
N ALA A 25 -6.57 -19.96 9.09
CA ALA A 25 -5.58 -19.51 10.05
C ALA A 25 -6.12 -19.55 11.48
N THR A 26 -5.33 -20.14 12.39
CA THR A 26 -5.65 -20.18 13.82
C THR A 26 -5.17 -18.92 14.52
N GLU A 27 -5.57 -18.71 15.78
CA GLU A 27 -5.03 -17.62 16.62
C GLU A 27 -3.49 -17.67 16.70
N THR A 28 -2.91 -18.86 16.89
CA THR A 28 -1.46 -19.04 16.88
C THR A 28 -0.84 -18.63 15.56
N THR A 29 -1.51 -18.93 14.44
CA THR A 29 -1.08 -18.45 13.12
C THR A 29 -1.10 -16.92 13.07
N TRP A 30 -2.18 -16.26 13.47
CA TRP A 30 -2.28 -14.79 13.41
C TRP A 30 -1.27 -14.04 14.29
N LEU A 31 -0.85 -14.64 15.41
CA LEU A 31 0.23 -14.12 16.26
C LEU A 31 1.64 -14.39 15.72
N GLY A 32 1.74 -15.16 14.63
CA GLY A 32 2.98 -15.51 13.96
C GLY A 32 3.53 -14.43 13.03
N HIS A 33 4.59 -14.79 12.31
CA HIS A 33 5.25 -13.92 11.35
C HIS A 33 5.50 -14.66 10.03
N GLY A 34 5.32 -13.96 8.91
CA GLY A 34 5.79 -14.37 7.59
C GLY A 34 7.17 -13.82 7.26
N ILE A 35 7.75 -14.29 6.15
CA ILE A 35 9.01 -13.79 5.58
C ILE A 35 8.68 -12.98 4.32
N LYS A 36 9.13 -11.74 4.25
CA LYS A 36 8.99 -10.92 3.04
C LYS A 36 10.05 -11.32 2.01
N SER A 37 9.59 -11.84 0.88
CA SER A 37 10.44 -12.33 -0.23
C SER A 37 11.39 -11.27 -0.82
N HIS A 38 11.05 -9.98 -0.75
CA HIS A 38 11.78 -8.89 -1.41
C HIS A 38 12.54 -7.97 -0.47
N SER A 39 12.68 -8.31 0.82
CA SER A 39 13.31 -7.44 1.83
C SER A 39 14.33 -8.18 2.69
N ASP A 40 15.24 -8.91 2.05
CA ASP A 40 16.36 -9.60 2.73
C ASP A 40 15.93 -10.49 3.92
N GLY A 41 14.81 -11.21 3.75
CA GLY A 41 14.29 -12.11 4.79
C GLY A 41 13.64 -11.41 5.98
N SER A 42 13.34 -10.11 5.90
CA SER A 42 12.66 -9.40 6.99
C SER A 42 11.34 -10.07 7.36
N ARG A 43 11.06 -10.11 8.67
CA ARG A 43 9.85 -10.71 9.22
C ARG A 43 8.74 -9.67 9.23
N VAL A 44 7.53 -10.12 8.91
CA VAL A 44 6.31 -9.31 8.99
C VAL A 44 5.27 -10.06 9.80
N ALA A 45 4.62 -9.36 10.73
CA ALA A 45 3.55 -9.97 11.50
C ALA A 45 2.40 -10.39 10.56
N LEU A 46 1.77 -11.54 10.80
CA LEU A 46 0.77 -12.06 9.86
C LEU A 46 -0.46 -11.17 9.72
N HIS A 47 -0.88 -10.47 10.78
CA HIS A 47 -1.96 -9.48 10.69
C HIS A 47 -1.62 -8.28 9.78
N GLU A 48 -0.34 -7.91 9.64
CA GLU A 48 0.10 -6.86 8.73
C GLU A 48 -0.03 -7.28 7.26
N LEU A 49 -0.05 -8.58 6.95
CA LEU A 49 -0.21 -9.06 5.57
C LEU A 49 -1.58 -8.71 4.99
N VAL A 50 -2.64 -8.71 5.81
CA VAL A 50 -3.99 -8.32 5.36
C VAL A 50 -3.99 -6.86 4.91
N LEU A 51 -3.29 -6.01 5.65
CA LEU A 51 -3.18 -4.58 5.37
C LEU A 51 -2.30 -4.32 4.16
N MET A 52 -1.20 -5.08 4.01
CA MET A 52 -0.38 -5.04 2.80
C MET A 52 -1.17 -5.45 1.55
N ARG A 53 -2.00 -6.49 1.66
CA ARG A 53 -2.85 -6.93 0.54
C ARG A 53 -3.91 -5.88 0.20
N TRP A 54 -4.53 -5.24 1.20
CA TRP A 54 -5.49 -4.17 0.97
C TRP A 54 -4.85 -3.00 0.22
N CYS A 55 -3.64 -2.60 0.65
CA CYS A 55 -2.84 -1.61 -0.06
C CYS A 55 -2.56 -2.01 -1.51
N GLU A 56 -2.10 -3.25 -1.74
CA GLU A 56 -1.83 -3.75 -3.09
C GLU A 56 -3.07 -3.62 -3.98
N THR A 57 -4.24 -4.07 -3.51
CA THR A 57 -5.44 -4.10 -4.33
C THR A 57 -5.98 -2.71 -4.64
N GLU A 58 -6.02 -1.79 -3.68
CA GLU A 58 -6.52 -0.42 -3.90
C GLU A 58 -5.58 0.34 -4.85
N VAL A 59 -4.28 0.27 -4.57
CA VAL A 59 -3.27 1.02 -5.32
C VAL A 59 -3.14 0.46 -6.74
N HIS A 60 -3.00 -0.86 -6.90
CA HIS A 60 -2.79 -1.44 -8.23
C HIS A 60 -4.06 -1.55 -9.06
N HIS A 61 -5.27 -1.54 -8.46
CA HIS A 61 -6.49 -1.35 -9.24
C HIS A 61 -6.48 0.02 -9.93
N ALA A 62 -6.05 1.08 -9.24
CA ALA A 62 -5.89 2.40 -9.85
C ALA A 62 -4.78 2.45 -10.92
N ASP A 63 -3.76 1.60 -10.79
CA ASP A 63 -2.67 1.51 -11.78
C ASP A 63 -3.07 0.77 -13.07
N LEU A 64 -4.20 0.05 -13.10
CA LEU A 64 -4.65 -0.65 -14.31
C LEU A 64 -5.09 0.30 -15.43
N ASP A 65 -5.29 1.58 -15.13
CA ASP A 65 -5.74 2.61 -16.09
C ASP A 65 -7.08 2.26 -16.78
N LEU A 66 -8.01 1.69 -16.00
CA LEU A 66 -9.33 1.25 -16.46
C LEU A 66 -10.47 2.16 -15.97
N GLY A 67 -10.15 3.41 -15.62
CA GLY A 67 -11.13 4.41 -15.15
C GLY A 67 -11.32 4.47 -13.64
N PHE A 68 -10.83 3.48 -12.88
CA PHE A 68 -10.64 3.61 -11.43
C PHE A 68 -9.31 4.32 -11.16
N THR A 69 -9.31 5.36 -10.32
CA THR A 69 -8.14 6.19 -10.05
C THR A 69 -7.89 6.33 -8.55
N TRP A 70 -6.77 6.93 -8.15
CA TRP A 70 -6.50 7.22 -6.73
C TRP A 70 -7.55 8.14 -6.09
N ARG A 71 -8.35 8.88 -6.87
CA ARG A 71 -9.49 9.65 -6.36
C ARG A 71 -10.63 8.77 -5.85
N ASP A 72 -10.67 7.52 -6.32
CA ASP A 72 -11.73 6.55 -6.03
C ASP A 72 -11.34 5.58 -4.91
N TRP A 73 -10.13 5.69 -4.37
CA TRP A 73 -9.67 4.89 -3.23
C TRP A 73 -10.63 4.96 -2.05
N ASN A 74 -10.85 3.81 -1.42
CA ASN A 74 -11.71 3.70 -0.26
C ASN A 74 -11.27 4.69 0.86
N PRO A 75 -12.17 5.53 1.39
CA PRO A 75 -11.81 6.51 2.43
C PRO A 75 -11.18 5.90 3.69
N LEU A 76 -11.57 4.69 4.08
CA LEU A 76 -10.98 3.97 5.21
C LEU A 76 -9.54 3.55 4.92
N PHE A 77 -9.29 3.04 3.71
CA PHE A 77 -7.94 2.72 3.25
C PHE A 77 -7.07 3.98 3.26
N VAL A 78 -7.57 5.07 2.67
CA VAL A 78 -6.83 6.32 2.57
C VAL A 78 -6.47 6.85 3.94
N ARG A 79 -7.42 6.90 4.87
CA ARG A 79 -7.16 7.32 6.25
C ARG A 79 -6.10 6.45 6.91
N TYR A 80 -6.29 5.13 6.86
CA TYR A 80 -5.42 4.17 7.52
C TYR A 80 -3.98 4.25 7.01
N ASP A 81 -3.80 4.20 5.69
CA ASP A 81 -2.46 4.14 5.11
C ASP A 81 -1.78 5.51 5.12
N LEU A 82 -2.51 6.61 4.92
CA LEU A 82 -1.95 7.95 5.04
C LEU A 82 -1.36 8.21 6.42
N ASP A 83 -2.04 7.80 7.50
CA ASP A 83 -1.53 7.91 8.86
C ASP A 83 -0.19 7.16 9.02
N ARG A 84 -0.07 5.96 8.44
CA ARG A 84 1.18 5.18 8.44
C ARG A 84 2.30 5.86 7.64
N ARG A 85 2.00 6.41 6.46
CA ARG A 85 2.99 7.12 5.64
C ARG A 85 3.49 8.39 6.34
N LEU A 86 2.60 9.11 7.02
CA LEU A 86 2.96 10.26 7.85
C LEU A 86 3.87 9.87 9.03
N MET A 87 3.57 8.78 9.72
CA MET A 87 4.44 8.26 10.79
C MET A 87 5.82 7.88 10.24
N ALA A 88 5.86 7.14 9.12
CA ALA A 88 7.11 6.75 8.48
C ALA A 88 7.92 7.93 7.93
N TRP A 89 7.25 9.00 7.47
CA TRP A 89 7.90 10.25 7.09
C TRP A 89 8.58 10.89 8.31
N ARG A 90 7.82 11.11 9.38
CA ARG A 90 8.31 11.76 10.61
C ARG A 90 9.50 11.01 11.22
N ALA A 91 9.47 9.68 11.19
CA ALA A 91 10.53 8.84 11.75
C ALA A 91 11.86 8.92 10.98
N ARG A 92 11.83 9.23 9.68
CA ARG A 92 13.02 9.27 8.82
C ARG A 92 13.67 10.66 8.71
N LYS A 93 12.94 11.72 9.06
CA LYS A 93 13.44 13.09 8.89
C LYS A 93 14.17 13.60 10.14
N PRO A 94 15.25 14.37 9.98
CA PRO A 94 15.89 15.06 11.09
C PRO A 94 14.90 15.95 11.86
N MET A 95 15.22 16.21 13.13
CA MET A 95 14.43 17.10 13.98
C MET A 95 14.22 18.46 13.28
N GLY A 96 12.96 18.88 13.12
CA GLY A 96 12.58 20.12 12.42
C GLY A 96 12.13 19.95 10.96
N LEU A 97 12.32 18.77 10.34
CA LEU A 97 11.84 18.45 8.97
C LEU A 97 10.73 17.38 8.97
N THR A 98 10.06 17.20 10.11
CA THR A 98 9.05 16.16 10.32
C THR A 98 7.67 16.53 9.77
N VAL A 99 7.47 17.80 9.42
CA VAL A 99 6.24 18.30 8.79
C VAL A 99 6.34 18.10 7.27
N LEU A 100 5.21 17.81 6.62
CA LEU A 100 5.16 17.75 5.17
C LEU A 100 5.27 19.17 4.56
N PRO A 101 5.78 19.31 3.33
CA PRO A 101 5.70 20.58 2.62
C PRO A 101 4.26 21.10 2.57
N ASP A 102 4.06 22.41 2.71
CA ASP A 102 2.71 23.02 2.79
C ASP A 102 1.85 22.65 1.58
N ALA A 103 2.44 22.66 0.38
CA ALA A 103 1.77 22.27 -0.85
C ALA A 103 1.19 20.84 -0.80
N ILE A 104 1.83 19.92 -0.06
CA ILE A 104 1.33 18.54 0.15
C ILE A 104 0.28 18.49 1.27
N THR A 105 0.46 19.30 2.31
CA THR A 105 -0.46 19.40 3.45
C THR A 105 -1.82 19.96 3.02
N GLN A 106 -1.88 20.81 2.01
CA GLN A 106 -3.14 21.37 1.48
C GLN A 106 -3.88 20.45 0.51
N LEU A 107 -3.28 19.34 0.07
CA LEU A 107 -3.96 18.37 -0.79
C LEU A 107 -5.05 17.61 -0.04
N GLU A 108 -6.09 17.23 -0.78
CA GLU A 108 -7.06 16.22 -0.35
C GLU A 108 -6.34 14.90 0.07
N PRO A 109 -6.88 14.14 1.05
CA PRO A 109 -6.21 12.95 1.58
C PRO A 109 -5.76 11.94 0.51
N ASN A 110 -6.60 11.68 -0.49
CA ASN A 110 -6.31 10.77 -1.58
C ASN A 110 -5.12 11.24 -2.43
N LEU A 111 -5.06 12.55 -2.76
CA LEU A 111 -3.96 13.13 -3.53
C LEU A 111 -2.66 13.13 -2.73
N ARG A 112 -2.74 13.39 -1.43
CA ARG A 112 -1.59 13.30 -0.52
C ARG A 112 -1.03 11.88 -0.47
N LEU A 113 -1.91 10.88 -0.34
CA LEU A 113 -1.50 9.49 -0.35
C LEU A 113 -0.96 9.06 -1.73
N ALA A 114 -1.57 9.54 -2.82
CA ALA A 114 -1.07 9.29 -4.17
C ALA A 114 0.33 9.89 -4.38
N TRP A 115 0.62 11.06 -3.82
CA TRP A 115 1.96 11.65 -3.81
C TRP A 115 2.95 10.77 -3.05
N PHE A 116 2.58 10.27 -1.85
CA PHE A 116 3.40 9.30 -1.10
C PHE A 116 3.76 8.05 -1.91
N TYR A 117 2.86 7.65 -2.80
CA TYR A 117 3.02 6.51 -3.69
C TYR A 117 3.64 6.83 -5.05
N GLY A 118 4.06 8.07 -5.29
CA GLY A 118 4.65 8.48 -6.57
C GLY A 118 3.66 8.46 -7.75
N ARG A 119 2.35 8.46 -7.48
CA ARG A 119 1.26 8.47 -8.47
C ARG A 119 0.69 9.87 -8.71
N HIS A 120 1.11 10.84 -7.91
CA HIS A 120 0.75 12.24 -8.08
C HIS A 120 1.98 13.13 -7.88
N THR A 121 2.24 14.02 -8.85
CA THR A 121 3.32 15.01 -8.80
C THR A 121 2.76 16.39 -8.44
N VAL A 122 3.53 17.17 -7.68
CA VAL A 122 3.19 18.54 -7.32
C VAL A 122 4.32 19.46 -7.73
N ASP A 123 4.00 20.51 -8.46
CA ASP A 123 4.99 21.45 -8.98
C ASP A 123 5.84 22.05 -7.86
N GLY A 124 7.16 22.03 -8.03
CA GLY A 124 8.11 22.54 -7.04
C GLY A 124 8.29 21.66 -5.80
N VAL A 125 7.63 20.51 -5.69
CA VAL A 125 7.81 19.56 -4.59
C VAL A 125 8.44 18.25 -5.10
N PRO A 126 9.58 17.81 -4.54
CA PRO A 126 10.19 16.55 -4.94
C PRO A 126 9.30 15.35 -4.60
N ALA A 127 9.51 14.23 -5.29
CA ALA A 127 8.91 12.96 -4.91
C ALA A 127 9.33 12.57 -3.47
N PRO A 128 8.46 11.85 -2.72
CA PRO A 128 8.85 11.32 -1.42
C PRO A 128 10.01 10.33 -1.57
N ASP A 129 10.82 10.20 -0.53
CA ASP A 129 11.89 9.19 -0.50
C ASP A 129 11.28 7.79 -0.72
N PRO A 130 11.83 6.97 -1.64
CA PRO A 130 11.31 5.64 -1.94
C PRO A 130 11.28 4.75 -0.69
N TYR A 131 10.34 3.80 -0.71
CA TYR A 131 10.11 2.84 0.37
C TYR A 131 11.14 1.71 0.39
#